data_AF-W0RHK3-F1
#
_entry.id   AF-W0RHK3-F1
#
_cell.length_a   1.000
_cell.length_b   1.000
_cell.length_c   1.000
_cell.angle_alpha   90.00
_cell.angle_beta   90.00
_cell.angle_gamma   90.00
#
_symmetry.space_group_name_H-M   'P 1'
#
loop_
_entity.id
_entity.type
_entity.pdbx_description
1 polymer ?
#
loop_
_entity_poly.entity_id
_entity_poly.type
_entity_poly.pdbx_seq_one_letter_code
_entity_poly.pdbx_strand_id
1 'polypeptide(L)'
;MDDLDRLHERLVANVRDGFPHLLERTFRLGDIQEHLVPYRTNRPSLRFESARQYELALMRLASGERGYLRVEPTVADAFRRALASPEPDAAVLRDHALATVALTNGTTGSATTTGATAEAPRADAPRADAPRDETATLEAPMLEAPTLDSLKLDSPKLDASWPPAGAMPETPPPATAPLRDIPAPSSHETRPGPTAIGGPCRYCGQALPEGRPVTYCPHCGQNVTVRHCPACSTELEVGWHYCITCGRAMDDAALGTGAR
;
A
#
# COMPACT_ATOMS: atom_id res chain seq x y z
N MET A 1 12.37 -11.92 -21.69
CA MET A 1 12.06 -11.35 -20.38
C MET A 1 10.55 -11.24 -20.27
N ASP A 2 9.97 -12.00 -19.35
CA ASP A 2 8.51 -12.09 -19.18
C ASP A 2 7.97 -10.92 -18.32
N ASP A 3 6.65 -10.80 -18.20
CA ASP A 3 5.96 -9.84 -17.32
C ASP A 3 6.45 -9.94 -15.87
N LEU A 4 6.60 -11.18 -15.37
CA LEU A 4 7.07 -11.45 -14.01
C LEU A 4 8.52 -10.98 -13.80
N ASP A 5 9.38 -11.12 -14.82
CA ASP A 5 10.77 -10.66 -14.75
C ASP A 5 10.84 -9.14 -14.64
N ARG A 6 10.08 -8.44 -15.48
CA ARG A 6 10.00 -6.97 -15.45
C ARG A 6 9.50 -6.47 -14.10
N LEU A 7 8.51 -7.16 -13.52
CA LEU A 7 7.98 -6.83 -12.20
C LEU A 7 9.03 -7.03 -11.10
N HIS A 8 9.74 -8.16 -11.10
CA HIS A 8 10.78 -8.45 -10.14
C HIS A 8 11.97 -7.48 -10.26
N GLU A 9 12.46 -7.22 -11.47
CA GLU A 9 13.57 -6.28 -11.69
C GLU A 9 13.22 -4.87 -11.22
N ARG A 10 11.98 -4.43 -11.50
CA ARG A 10 11.48 -3.14 -11.01
C ARG A 10 11.36 -3.11 -9.48
N LEU A 11 10.85 -4.18 -8.87
CA LEU A 11 10.77 -4.31 -7.41
C LEU A 11 12.16 -4.18 -6.78
N VAL A 12 13.14 -4.93 -7.29
CA VAL A 12 14.52 -4.90 -6.78
C VAL A 12 15.17 -3.53 -6.99
N ALA A 13 14.95 -2.87 -8.12
CA ALA A 13 15.44 -1.52 -8.37
C ALA A 13 14.86 -0.52 -7.36
N ASN A 14 13.54 -0.50 -7.19
CA ASN A 14 12.88 0.43 -6.27
C ASN A 14 13.27 0.16 -4.80
N VAL A 15 13.49 -1.09 -4.43
CA VAL A 15 14.00 -1.45 -3.09
C VAL A 15 15.45 -0.98 -2.90
N ARG A 16 16.33 -1.14 -3.89
CA ARG A 16 17.72 -0.65 -3.80
C ARG A 16 17.79 0.86 -3.68
N ASP A 17 16.97 1.57 -4.45
CA ASP A 17 17.02 3.03 -4.54
C ASP A 17 16.31 3.71 -3.34
N GLY A 18 15.20 3.14 -2.86
CA GLY A 18 14.38 3.75 -1.81
C GLY A 18 14.48 3.10 -0.44
N PHE A 19 14.59 1.77 -0.38
CA PHE A 19 14.42 0.99 0.87
C PHE A 19 15.44 -0.15 1.00
N PRO A 20 16.76 0.13 1.00
CA PRO A 20 17.79 -0.90 0.89
C PRO A 20 17.76 -1.93 2.03
N HIS A 21 17.22 -1.55 3.20
CA HIS A 21 17.04 -2.44 4.34
C HIS A 21 16.07 -3.60 4.08
N LEU A 22 15.18 -3.51 3.07
CA LEU A 22 14.26 -4.58 2.70
C LEU A 22 14.92 -5.71 1.90
N LEU A 23 16.18 -5.55 1.49
CA LEU A 23 16.96 -6.63 0.87
C LEU A 23 17.38 -7.71 1.89
N GLU A 24 17.53 -7.33 3.16
CA GLU A 24 17.96 -8.25 4.22
C GLU A 24 16.84 -8.60 5.20
N ARG A 25 15.71 -7.89 5.10
CA ARG A 25 14.57 -8.04 6.01
C ARG A 25 13.34 -8.53 5.27
N THR A 26 12.40 -9.02 6.06
CA THR A 26 11.06 -9.32 5.61
C THR A 26 10.19 -8.05 5.61
N PHE A 27 9.22 -7.99 4.71
CA PHE A 27 8.21 -6.93 4.61
C PHE A 27 6.85 -7.53 4.25
N ARG A 28 5.80 -6.70 4.18
CA ARG A 28 4.45 -7.19 3.90
C ARG A 28 4.18 -7.28 2.41
N LEU A 29 3.39 -8.28 2.00
CA LEU A 29 2.99 -8.43 0.61
C LEU A 29 2.26 -7.19 0.08
N GLY A 30 1.42 -6.54 0.90
CA GLY A 30 0.72 -5.31 0.55
C GLY A 30 1.65 -4.12 0.28
N ASP A 31 2.82 -4.06 0.92
CA ASP A 31 3.80 -2.99 0.70
C ASP A 31 4.29 -2.97 -0.75
N ILE A 32 4.26 -4.11 -1.44
CA ILE A 32 4.62 -4.20 -2.86
C ILE A 32 3.67 -3.36 -3.71
N GLN A 33 2.37 -3.42 -3.46
CA GLN A 33 1.36 -2.68 -4.23
C GLN A 33 1.28 -1.21 -3.85
N GLU A 34 1.48 -0.89 -2.57
CA GLU A 34 1.28 0.45 -2.03
C GLU A 34 2.52 1.34 -2.14
N HIS A 35 3.71 0.78 -1.88
CA HIS A 35 4.93 1.58 -1.69
C HIS A 35 6.05 1.22 -2.66
N LEU A 36 6.24 -0.07 -2.98
CA LEU A 36 7.40 -0.50 -3.75
C LEU A 36 7.16 -0.43 -5.26
N VAL A 37 6.05 -1.00 -5.75
CA VAL A 37 5.73 -1.00 -7.18
C VAL A 37 4.28 -0.59 -7.43
N PRO A 38 3.86 0.64 -7.08
CA PRO A 38 2.50 1.10 -7.40
C PRO A 38 2.20 1.02 -8.90
N TYR A 39 1.05 0.43 -9.26
CA TYR A 39 0.67 0.21 -10.66
C TYR A 39 0.69 1.49 -11.48
N ARG A 40 0.11 2.58 -10.97
CA ARG A 40 -0.03 3.84 -11.71
C ARG A 40 1.32 4.45 -12.10
N THR A 41 2.28 4.44 -11.19
CA THR A 41 3.60 5.06 -11.39
C THR A 41 4.51 4.18 -12.24
N ASN A 42 4.39 2.85 -12.12
CA ASN A 42 5.29 1.91 -12.79
C ASN A 42 4.74 1.34 -14.11
N ARG A 43 3.46 1.59 -14.47
CA ARG A 43 2.83 1.10 -15.71
C ARG A 43 3.66 1.33 -16.97
N PRO A 44 4.23 2.52 -17.24
CA PRO A 44 5.01 2.76 -18.47
C PRO A 44 6.26 1.87 -18.56
N SER A 45 6.86 1.56 -17.41
CA SER A 45 8.09 0.78 -17.31
C SER A 45 7.85 -0.73 -17.34
N LEU A 46 6.73 -1.18 -16.75
CA LEU A 46 6.38 -2.60 -16.65
C LEU A 46 5.76 -3.17 -17.92
N ARG A 47 5.23 -2.29 -18.79
CA ARG A 47 4.54 -2.63 -20.05
C ARG A 47 3.28 -3.48 -19.86
N PHE A 48 2.63 -3.40 -18.70
CA PHE A 48 1.31 -3.99 -18.49
C PHE A 48 0.25 -3.22 -19.28
N GLU A 49 -0.56 -3.96 -20.04
CA GLU A 49 -1.68 -3.42 -20.83
C GLU A 49 -2.89 -3.10 -19.92
N SER A 50 -3.04 -3.85 -18.82
CA SER A 50 -4.13 -3.70 -17.87
C SER A 50 -3.70 -3.87 -16.41
N ALA A 51 -4.50 -3.35 -15.49
CA ALA A 51 -4.32 -3.56 -14.05
C ALA A 51 -4.43 -5.05 -13.68
N ARG A 52 -5.26 -5.79 -14.41
CA ARG A 52 -5.45 -7.24 -14.23
C ARG A 52 -4.18 -8.04 -14.51
N GLN A 53 -3.43 -7.70 -15.57
CA GLN A 53 -2.14 -8.36 -15.86
C GLN A 53 -1.13 -8.13 -14.73
N TYR A 54 -1.10 -6.91 -14.18
CA TYR A 54 -0.26 -6.57 -13.03
C TYR A 54 -0.64 -7.39 -11.78
N GLU A 55 -1.93 -7.49 -11.46
CA GLU A 55 -2.42 -8.31 -10.34
C GLU A 55 -2.05 -9.79 -10.51
N LEU A 56 -2.22 -10.34 -11.73
CA LEU A 56 -1.83 -11.72 -12.03
C LEU A 56 -0.32 -11.93 -11.88
N ALA A 57 0.51 -10.99 -12.34
CA ALA A 57 1.95 -11.06 -12.18
C ALA A 57 2.37 -11.01 -10.69
N LEU A 58 1.68 -10.20 -9.87
CA LEU A 58 1.88 -10.21 -8.42
C LEU A 58 1.46 -11.51 -7.75
N MET A 59 0.32 -12.07 -8.14
CA MET A 59 -0.11 -13.37 -7.62
C MET A 59 0.91 -14.46 -7.96
N ARG A 60 1.46 -14.45 -9.18
CA ARG A 60 2.55 -15.35 -9.59
C ARG A 60 3.79 -15.16 -8.73
N LEU A 61 4.21 -13.90 -8.52
CA LEU A 61 5.32 -13.57 -7.64
C LEU A 61 5.10 -14.08 -6.21
N ALA A 62 3.89 -13.87 -5.66
CA ALA A 62 3.50 -14.30 -4.31
C ALA A 62 3.32 -15.82 -4.17
N SER A 63 3.07 -16.53 -5.28
CA SER A 63 3.06 -18.00 -5.30
C SER A 63 4.46 -18.62 -5.17
N GLY A 64 5.51 -17.78 -5.19
CA GLY A 64 6.91 -18.20 -5.19
C GLY A 64 7.41 -18.61 -6.58
N GLU A 65 6.71 -18.22 -7.65
CA GLU A 65 7.10 -18.55 -9.02
C GLU A 65 8.54 -18.04 -9.28
N ARG A 66 9.40 -18.94 -9.79
CA ARG A 66 10.83 -18.69 -10.07
C ARG A 66 11.68 -18.32 -8.85
N GLY A 67 11.14 -18.42 -7.63
CA GLY A 67 11.88 -18.21 -6.40
C GLY A 67 12.31 -16.76 -6.15
N TYR A 68 11.67 -15.77 -6.80
CA TYR A 68 12.01 -14.35 -6.63
C TYR A 68 11.64 -13.80 -5.24
N LEU A 69 10.51 -14.25 -4.70
CA LEU A 69 10.09 -13.98 -3.33
C LEU A 69 10.08 -15.27 -2.52
N ARG A 70 10.62 -15.20 -1.30
CA ARG A 70 10.33 -16.14 -0.23
C ARG A 70 9.04 -15.72 0.45
N VAL A 71 8.03 -16.58 0.33
CA VAL A 71 6.70 -16.41 0.90
C VAL A 71 6.42 -17.58 1.83
N GLU A 72 5.63 -17.36 2.88
CA GLU A 72 5.17 -18.43 3.76
C GLU A 72 4.47 -19.55 2.94
N PRO A 73 4.75 -20.85 3.19
CA PRO A 73 4.21 -21.94 2.35
C PRO A 73 2.68 -21.97 2.25
N THR A 74 1.99 -21.71 3.36
CA THR A 74 0.51 -21.67 3.44
C THR A 74 -0.08 -20.59 2.54
N VAL A 75 0.55 -19.41 2.51
CA VAL A 75 0.17 -18.26 1.70
C VAL A 75 0.51 -18.53 0.23
N ALA A 76 1.71 -19.06 -0.06
CA ALA A 76 2.10 -19.44 -1.41
C ALA A 76 1.14 -20.48 -2.01
N ASP A 77 0.69 -21.45 -1.22
CA ASP A 77 -0.31 -22.45 -1.62
C ASP A 77 -1.69 -21.83 -1.88
N ALA A 78 -2.09 -20.80 -1.14
CA ALA A 78 -3.31 -20.05 -1.42
C ALA A 78 -3.25 -19.37 -2.79
N PHE A 79 -2.13 -18.71 -3.11
CA PHE A 79 -1.92 -18.08 -4.42
C PHE A 79 -1.83 -19.11 -5.56
N ARG A 80 -1.15 -20.25 -5.35
CA ARG A 80 -1.11 -21.34 -6.33
C ARG A 80 -2.50 -21.88 -6.64
N ARG A 81 -3.32 -22.11 -5.61
CA ARG A 81 -4.72 -22.55 -5.77
C ARG A 81 -5.55 -21.51 -6.52
N ALA A 82 -5.40 -20.23 -6.18
CA ALA A 82 -6.10 -19.14 -6.85
C ALA A 82 -5.73 -19.03 -8.34
N LEU A 83 -4.45 -19.22 -8.68
CA LEU A 83 -3.96 -19.20 -10.06
C LEU A 83 -4.35 -20.43 -10.89
N ALA A 84 -4.68 -21.55 -10.24
CA ALA A 84 -5.17 -22.75 -10.93
C ALA A 84 -6.63 -22.60 -11.41
N SER A 85 -7.37 -21.64 -10.86
CA SER A 85 -8.73 -21.31 -11.30
C SER A 85 -8.72 -20.59 -12.66
N PRO A 86 -9.72 -20.85 -13.53
CA PRO A 86 -9.82 -20.18 -14.83
C PRO A 86 -10.03 -18.67 -14.70
N GLU A 87 -10.61 -18.22 -13.60
CA GLU A 87 -10.75 -16.81 -13.23
C GLU A 87 -10.03 -16.56 -11.89
N PRO A 88 -8.73 -16.22 -11.90
CA PRO A 88 -7.97 -16.04 -10.67
C PRO A 88 -8.50 -14.86 -9.85
N ASP A 89 -8.93 -15.06 -8.61
CA ASP A 89 -9.45 -13.96 -7.81
C ASP A 89 -8.31 -13.09 -7.24
N ALA A 90 -8.32 -11.80 -7.60
CA ALA A 90 -7.36 -10.83 -7.08
C ALA A 90 -7.66 -10.41 -5.64
N ALA A 91 -8.84 -10.73 -5.09
CA ALA A 91 -9.16 -10.48 -3.68
C ALA A 91 -8.18 -11.17 -2.73
N VAL A 92 -7.63 -12.33 -3.13
CA VAL A 92 -6.62 -13.08 -2.39
C VAL A 92 -5.36 -12.25 -2.09
N LEU A 93 -5.01 -11.29 -2.95
CA LEU A 93 -3.91 -10.34 -2.69
C LEU A 93 -4.21 -9.44 -1.48
N ARG A 94 -5.47 -9.01 -1.33
CA ARG A 94 -5.90 -8.16 -0.22
C ARG A 94 -6.02 -8.96 1.08
N ASP A 95 -6.56 -10.17 1.00
CA ASP A 95 -6.72 -11.05 2.16
C ASP A 95 -5.36 -11.42 2.79
N HIS A 96 -4.33 -11.54 1.96
CA HIS A 96 -2.96 -11.82 2.39
C HIS A 96 -2.04 -10.58 2.37
N ALA A 97 -2.58 -9.35 2.39
CA ALA A 97 -1.77 -8.13 2.34
C ALA A 97 -0.77 -8.02 3.51
N LEU A 98 -1.11 -8.57 4.68
CA LEU A 98 -0.24 -8.58 5.86
C LEU A 98 0.75 -9.75 5.90
N ALA A 99 0.70 -10.66 4.92
CA ALA A 99 1.62 -11.80 4.86
C ALA A 99 3.06 -11.31 4.72
N THR A 100 3.95 -11.97 5.46
CA THR A 100 5.36 -11.60 5.52
C THR A 100 6.12 -12.28 4.38
N VAL A 101 6.86 -11.50 3.60
CA VAL A 101 7.66 -11.95 2.45
C VAL A 101 9.07 -11.40 2.53
N ALA A 102 10.02 -12.08 1.90
CA ALA A 102 11.40 -11.61 1.76
C ALA A 102 11.85 -11.74 0.31
N LEU A 103 12.68 -10.79 -0.14
CA LEU A 103 13.36 -10.93 -1.42
C LEU A 103 14.36 -12.09 -1.34
N THR A 104 14.38 -12.90 -2.39
CA THR A 104 15.48 -13.85 -2.57
C THR A 104 16.63 -13.06 -3.15
N ASN A 105 17.67 -12.84 -2.34
CA ASN A 105 18.85 -12.10 -2.78
C ASN A 105 19.51 -12.86 -3.92
N GLY A 106 19.25 -12.40 -5.13
CA GLY A 106 19.79 -12.96 -6.35
C GLY A 106 21.29 -12.72 -6.40
N THR A 107 22.07 -13.70 -5.97
CA THR A 107 23.20 -14.13 -6.80
C THR A 107 22.63 -15.05 -7.87
N THR A 108 21.88 -14.48 -8.82
CA THR A 108 21.52 -15.15 -10.07
C THR A 108 22.72 -15.16 -10.99
N GLY A 109 23.75 -15.91 -10.60
CA GLY A 109 24.75 -16.46 -11.50
C GLY A 109 24.28 -17.84 -11.94
N SER A 110 23.83 -17.93 -13.20
CA SER A 110 23.83 -19.14 -14.05
C SER A 110 23.83 -20.51 -13.36
N ALA A 111 22.67 -21.19 -13.35
CA ALA A 111 22.64 -22.65 -13.39
C ALA A 111 21.40 -23.12 -14.15
N THR A 112 21.62 -23.31 -15.45
CA THR A 112 21.14 -24.43 -16.27
C THR A 112 19.94 -25.23 -15.78
N THR A 113 18.93 -25.28 -16.64
CA THR A 113 18.04 -26.43 -16.83
C THR A 113 18.77 -27.76 -16.61
N THR A 114 18.35 -28.52 -15.61
CA THR A 114 18.25 -29.98 -15.67
C THR A 114 17.18 -30.39 -14.65
N GLY A 115 16.19 -31.14 -15.12
CA GLY A 115 15.11 -31.64 -14.27
C GLY A 115 15.66 -32.47 -13.12
N ALA A 116 15.07 -32.26 -11.94
CA ALA A 116 15.15 -33.20 -10.84
C ALA A 116 13.80 -33.17 -10.14
N THR A 117 13.05 -34.25 -10.36
CA THR A 117 11.87 -34.67 -9.59
C THR A 117 12.08 -34.33 -8.11
N ALA A 118 11.18 -33.54 -7.54
CA ALA A 118 11.09 -33.37 -6.10
C ALA A 118 10.59 -34.69 -5.50
N GLU A 119 11.56 -35.54 -5.19
CA GLU A 119 11.42 -36.71 -4.34
C GLU A 119 11.07 -36.24 -2.93
N ALA A 120 9.90 -36.65 -2.45
CA ALA A 120 9.47 -36.46 -1.08
C ALA A 120 10.43 -37.18 -0.12
N PRO A 121 10.81 -36.59 1.03
CA PRO A 121 11.54 -37.33 2.04
C PRO A 121 10.59 -38.37 2.65
N ARG A 122 10.77 -39.63 2.24
CA ARG A 122 10.21 -40.79 2.95
C ARG A 122 10.92 -40.90 4.30
N ALA A 123 10.21 -40.54 5.37
CA ALA A 123 10.60 -40.94 6.72
C ALA A 123 10.14 -42.39 6.93
N ASP A 124 11.14 -43.24 7.13
CA ASP A 124 11.04 -44.65 7.46
C ASP A 124 10.31 -44.84 8.80
N ALA A 125 9.33 -45.74 8.83
CA ALA A 125 8.54 -46.08 10.02
C ALA A 125 9.20 -47.23 10.80
N PRO A 126 9.29 -47.19 12.14
CA PRO A 126 9.41 -48.41 12.91
C PRO A 126 8.02 -48.99 13.17
N ARG A 127 7.84 -50.23 12.70
CA ARG A 127 6.70 -51.12 12.94
C ARG A 127 6.73 -51.58 14.41
N ALA A 128 5.66 -51.36 15.15
CA ALA A 128 5.43 -51.98 16.46
C ALA A 128 3.98 -52.51 16.54
N ASP A 129 3.92 -53.71 17.10
CA ASP A 129 2.80 -54.64 17.19
C ASP A 129 1.57 -54.09 17.92
N ALA A 130 0.40 -54.58 17.54
CA ALA A 130 -0.90 -54.20 18.09
C ALA A 130 -1.13 -54.76 19.51
N PRO A 131 -1.89 -54.05 20.34
CA PRO A 131 -2.91 -54.70 21.17
C PRO A 131 -4.31 -54.22 20.79
N ARG A 132 -5.20 -55.20 20.65
CA ARG A 132 -6.64 -55.07 20.46
C ARG A 132 -7.31 -55.03 21.83
N ASP A 133 -8.06 -53.98 22.12
CA ASP A 133 -9.10 -53.93 23.17
C ASP A 133 -10.12 -52.85 22.73
N GLU A 134 -11.30 -53.28 22.30
CA GLU A 134 -12.56 -53.24 23.08
C GLU A 134 -13.14 -51.83 23.26
N THR A 135 -14.17 -51.58 22.46
CA THR A 135 -15.37 -50.77 22.69
C THR A 135 -15.36 -49.82 23.90
N ALA A 136 -15.20 -48.54 23.62
CA ALA A 136 -15.78 -47.47 24.43
C ALA A 136 -16.47 -46.48 23.49
N THR A 137 -17.78 -46.69 23.30
CA THR A 137 -18.72 -45.63 22.96
C THR A 137 -18.61 -44.58 24.05
N LEU A 138 -18.05 -43.41 23.72
CA LEU A 138 -18.19 -42.22 24.54
C LEU A 138 -18.66 -41.08 23.65
N GLU A 139 -19.80 -40.57 24.08
CA GLU A 139 -20.69 -39.60 23.47
C GLU A 139 -19.97 -38.35 22.97
N ALA A 140 -20.43 -37.85 21.82
CA ALA A 140 -20.15 -36.51 21.38
C ALA A 140 -20.65 -35.52 22.46
N PRO A 141 -19.80 -34.61 22.99
CA PRO A 141 -20.30 -33.48 23.74
C PRO A 141 -21.09 -32.59 22.76
N MET A 142 -22.41 -32.74 22.85
CA MET A 142 -23.41 -31.88 22.27
C MET A 142 -23.28 -30.52 22.98
N LEU A 143 -22.36 -29.69 22.48
CA LEU A 143 -22.25 -28.30 22.89
C LEU A 143 -23.46 -27.56 22.31
N GLU A 144 -24.32 -27.19 23.23
CA GLU A 144 -25.59 -26.51 23.00
C GLU A 144 -25.39 -25.29 22.11
N ALA A 145 -26.14 -25.27 21.00
CA ALA A 145 -26.39 -24.03 20.29
C ALA A 145 -27.12 -23.08 21.27
N PRO A 146 -26.65 -21.84 21.49
CA PRO A 146 -27.41 -20.90 22.30
C PRO A 146 -28.76 -20.68 21.63
N THR A 147 -29.82 -21.09 22.31
CA THR A 147 -31.18 -20.67 21.99
C THR A 147 -31.23 -19.16 22.10
N LEU A 148 -31.32 -18.48 20.96
CA LEU A 148 -31.67 -17.08 20.86
C LEU A 148 -33.12 -16.93 21.34
N ASP A 149 -33.27 -16.88 22.66
CA ASP A 149 -34.46 -16.37 23.33
C ASP A 149 -34.69 -14.93 22.87
N SER A 150 -35.64 -14.80 21.95
CA SER A 150 -36.62 -13.72 21.87
C SER A 150 -36.25 -12.40 22.57
N LEU A 151 -35.21 -11.72 22.09
CA LEU A 151 -35.14 -10.27 22.24
C LEU A 151 -36.02 -9.67 21.16
N LYS A 152 -37.25 -9.39 21.59
CA LYS A 152 -38.18 -8.48 20.94
C LYS A 152 -37.42 -7.26 20.42
N LEU A 153 -37.67 -6.96 19.15
CA LEU A 153 -37.48 -5.65 18.55
C LEU A 153 -38.07 -4.60 19.50
N ASP A 154 -37.21 -3.80 20.12
CA ASP A 154 -37.52 -2.39 20.34
C ASP A 154 -36.74 -1.63 19.28
N SER A 155 -37.42 -1.35 18.17
CA SER A 155 -37.00 -0.33 17.22
C SER A 155 -36.69 0.92 18.02
N PRO A 156 -35.48 1.50 17.94
CA PRO A 156 -35.29 2.84 18.46
C PRO A 156 -36.26 3.72 17.69
N LYS A 157 -37.27 4.22 18.39
CA LYS A 157 -38.05 5.35 17.95
C LYS A 157 -37.04 6.48 17.84
N LEU A 158 -36.50 6.65 16.64
CA LEU A 158 -35.84 7.86 16.23
C LEU A 158 -36.93 8.91 16.32
N ASP A 159 -37.04 9.55 17.48
CA ASP A 159 -37.71 10.82 17.59
C ASP A 159 -37.07 11.70 16.52
N ALA A 160 -37.83 11.93 15.46
CA ALA A 160 -37.54 12.90 14.43
C ALA A 160 -37.58 14.29 15.08
N SER A 161 -36.54 14.60 15.82
CA SER A 161 -36.12 15.97 16.13
C SER A 161 -34.85 16.26 15.33
N TRP A 162 -34.90 15.91 14.04
CA TRP A 162 -34.15 16.65 13.05
C TRP A 162 -34.92 17.96 12.82
N PRO A 163 -34.32 19.14 13.05
CA PRO A 163 -35.02 20.38 12.79
C PRO A 163 -35.36 20.44 11.30
N PRO A 164 -36.61 20.75 10.91
CA PRO A 164 -36.92 20.96 9.51
C PRO A 164 -36.06 22.10 8.98
N ALA A 165 -35.54 21.93 7.77
CA ALA A 165 -34.94 23.01 7.01
C ALA A 165 -35.99 24.10 6.79
N GLY A 166 -35.96 25.15 7.61
CA GLY A 166 -36.89 26.26 7.53
C GLY A 166 -36.64 27.29 8.64
N ALA A 167 -36.55 28.55 8.23
CA ALA A 167 -36.31 29.76 9.04
C ALA A 167 -34.87 29.97 9.54
N MET A 168 -34.10 30.71 8.75
CA MET A 168 -32.99 31.50 9.28
C MET A 168 -33.55 32.44 10.36
N PRO A 169 -32.91 32.59 11.54
CA PRO A 169 -33.22 33.72 12.40
C PRO A 169 -32.79 35.00 11.68
N GLU A 170 -33.71 35.94 11.49
CA GLU A 170 -33.35 37.29 11.09
C GLU A 170 -32.37 37.85 12.12
N THR A 171 -31.15 38.09 11.68
CA THR A 171 -30.14 38.83 12.42
C THR A 171 -30.73 40.20 12.76
N PRO A 172 -30.79 40.62 14.03
CA PRO A 172 -31.16 41.99 14.35
C PRO A 172 -30.11 42.94 13.74
N PRO A 173 -30.51 44.13 13.23
CA PRO A 173 -29.56 45.08 12.68
C PRO A 173 -28.55 45.50 13.77
N PRO A 174 -27.26 45.63 13.43
CA PRO A 174 -26.27 46.05 14.41
C PRO A 174 -26.57 47.47 14.86
N ALA A 175 -26.72 47.65 16.18
CA ALA A 175 -26.70 48.96 16.79
C ALA A 175 -25.35 49.63 16.46
N THR A 176 -25.43 50.80 15.84
CA THR A 176 -24.31 51.69 15.51
C THR A 176 -23.55 52.06 16.78
N ALA A 177 -22.45 51.36 17.04
CA ALA A 177 -21.37 51.87 17.87
C ALA A 177 -20.45 52.74 16.99
N PRO A 178 -19.96 53.90 17.47
CA PRO A 178 -19.11 54.76 16.67
C PRO A 178 -17.81 54.03 16.32
N LEU A 179 -17.51 53.97 15.03
CA LEU A 179 -16.23 53.56 14.47
C LEU A 179 -15.12 54.35 15.17
N ARG A 180 -14.41 53.69 16.08
CA ARG A 180 -13.04 54.07 16.38
C ARG A 180 -12.19 53.53 15.23
N ASP A 181 -11.42 54.41 14.61
CA ASP A 181 -10.40 54.07 13.61
C ASP A 181 -9.44 53.03 14.18
N ILE A 182 -9.75 51.75 13.93
CA ILE A 182 -8.77 50.68 14.01
C ILE A 182 -8.08 50.70 12.65
N PRO A 183 -6.79 51.08 12.54
CA PRO A 183 -6.09 50.95 11.28
C PRO A 183 -6.17 49.50 10.83
N ALA A 184 -6.67 49.32 9.59
CA ALA A 184 -6.88 48.01 8.99
C ALA A 184 -5.62 47.15 9.16
N PRO A 185 -5.70 45.91 9.69
CA PRO A 185 -4.59 45.00 9.58
C PRO A 185 -4.39 44.75 8.09
N SER A 186 -3.26 45.25 7.56
CA SER A 186 -2.77 44.85 6.25
C SER A 186 -2.37 43.38 6.34
N SER A 187 -3.36 42.51 6.20
CA SER A 187 -3.22 41.07 6.21
C SER A 187 -3.59 40.51 4.85
N HIS A 188 -2.78 40.87 3.85
CA HIS A 188 -2.45 39.94 2.78
C HIS A 188 -0.94 39.95 2.60
N GLU A 189 -0.22 39.63 3.69
CA GLU A 189 1.04 38.94 3.54
C GLU A 189 0.70 37.64 2.78
N THR A 190 0.98 37.66 1.48
CA THR A 190 0.81 36.50 0.62
C THR A 190 1.79 35.46 1.15
N ARG A 191 1.27 34.53 1.96
CA ARG A 191 1.95 33.27 2.23
C ARG A 191 2.33 32.72 0.86
N PRO A 192 3.62 32.49 0.54
CA PRO A 192 4.00 32.01 -0.78
C PRO A 192 3.28 30.67 -1.00
N GLY A 193 2.25 30.69 -1.84
CA GLY A 193 1.61 29.49 -2.36
C GLY A 193 2.64 28.68 -3.16
N PRO A 194 2.44 27.35 -3.29
CA PRO A 194 3.47 26.47 -3.81
C PRO A 194 3.88 26.90 -5.21
N THR A 195 5.11 27.39 -5.30
CA THR A 195 5.78 27.77 -6.53
C THR A 195 6.06 26.50 -7.32
N ALA A 196 5.12 26.11 -8.18
CA ALA A 196 5.46 25.29 -9.34
C ALA A 196 6.07 26.23 -10.38
N ILE A 197 7.31 26.68 -10.12
CA ILE A 197 8.13 27.30 -11.15
C ILE A 197 8.61 26.14 -12.02
N GLY A 198 8.40 26.27 -13.33
CA GLY A 198 8.65 25.25 -14.35
C GLY A 198 9.86 24.37 -14.06
N GLY A 199 9.65 23.07 -14.11
CA GLY A 199 10.67 22.07 -13.85
C GLY A 199 10.15 20.65 -14.10
N PRO A 200 11.04 19.64 -14.12
CA PRO A 200 10.64 18.26 -14.24
C PRO A 200 9.90 17.81 -12.97
N CYS A 201 8.90 16.95 -13.14
CA CYS A 201 8.23 16.29 -12.05
C CYS A 201 9.24 15.48 -11.23
N ARG A 202 9.27 15.68 -9.90
CA ARG A 202 10.18 14.99 -8.98
C ARG A 202 10.01 13.47 -8.95
N TYR A 203 8.87 12.97 -9.44
CA TYR A 203 8.52 11.56 -9.41
C TYR A 203 8.76 10.85 -10.76
N CYS A 204 8.34 11.46 -11.87
CA CYS A 204 8.44 10.84 -13.21
C CYS A 204 9.39 11.55 -14.17
N GLY A 205 9.99 12.68 -13.77
CA GLY A 205 10.92 13.47 -14.57
C GLY A 205 10.28 14.26 -15.72
N GLN A 206 8.99 14.09 -15.99
CA GLN A 206 8.31 14.78 -17.10
C GLN A 206 8.12 16.26 -16.80
N ALA A 207 8.25 17.11 -17.83
CA ALA A 207 8.10 18.56 -17.69
C ALA A 207 6.70 18.92 -17.16
N LEU A 208 6.65 19.70 -16.08
CA LEU A 208 5.40 20.27 -15.59
C LEU A 208 5.04 21.51 -16.42
N PRO A 209 3.75 21.74 -16.72
CA PRO A 209 3.35 22.91 -17.50
C PRO A 209 3.76 24.20 -16.77
N GLU A 210 4.48 25.06 -17.48
CA GLU A 210 5.00 26.31 -16.95
C GLU A 210 3.89 27.35 -16.78
N GLY A 211 4.05 28.26 -15.82
CA GLY A 211 3.13 29.39 -15.64
C GLY A 211 1.81 29.07 -14.93
N ARG A 212 1.61 27.85 -14.42
CA ARG A 212 0.44 27.48 -13.61
C ARG A 212 0.83 26.69 -12.35
N PRO A 213 0.28 27.01 -11.16
CA PRO A 213 0.41 26.15 -10.01
C PRO A 213 -0.30 24.82 -10.29
N VAL A 214 0.46 23.73 -10.27
CA VAL A 214 -0.04 22.37 -10.44
C VAL A 214 0.10 21.61 -9.13
N THR A 215 -1.01 21.08 -8.61
CA THR A 215 -1.00 20.22 -7.41
C THR A 215 -0.65 18.79 -7.75
N TYR A 216 -1.12 18.30 -8.90
CA TYR A 216 -0.90 16.94 -9.38
C TYR A 216 -0.20 16.96 -10.73
N CYS A 217 0.77 16.06 -10.93
CA CYS A 217 1.44 15.89 -12.21
C CYS A 217 0.48 15.25 -13.23
N PRO A 218 0.28 15.84 -14.43
CA PRO A 218 -0.60 15.27 -15.45
C PRO A 218 -0.06 13.97 -16.08
N HIS A 219 1.24 13.68 -15.93
CA HIS A 219 1.87 12.51 -16.51
C HIS A 219 1.87 11.28 -15.59
N CYS A 220 2.08 11.46 -14.28
CA CYS A 220 2.12 10.34 -13.32
C CYS A 220 1.02 10.38 -12.25
N GLY A 221 0.23 11.46 -12.15
CA GLY A 221 -0.84 11.61 -11.17
C GLY A 221 -0.39 11.92 -9.73
N GLN A 222 0.93 12.04 -9.48
CA GLN A 222 1.44 12.27 -8.13
C GLN A 222 1.27 13.72 -7.67
N ASN A 223 1.02 13.91 -6.37
CA ASN A 223 0.97 15.22 -5.75
C ASN A 223 2.39 15.83 -5.67
N VAL A 224 2.62 16.94 -6.39
CA VAL A 224 3.92 17.61 -6.47
C VAL A 224 4.15 18.64 -5.36
N THR A 225 3.14 18.91 -4.51
CA THR A 225 3.25 19.82 -3.36
C THR A 225 3.73 19.13 -2.09
N VAL A 226 3.92 17.80 -2.12
CA VAL A 226 4.45 17.01 -1.01
C VAL A 226 5.76 16.32 -1.40
N ARG A 227 6.63 16.09 -0.41
CA ARG A 227 7.87 15.31 -0.48
C ARG A 227 7.81 14.18 0.55
N HIS A 228 8.42 13.04 0.25
CA HIS A 228 8.48 11.93 1.19
C HIS A 228 9.79 12.01 2.00
N CYS A 229 9.72 11.71 3.29
CA CYS A 229 10.92 11.59 4.10
C CYS A 229 11.80 10.43 3.63
N PRO A 230 13.11 10.62 3.38
CA PRO A 230 13.99 9.53 2.93
C PRO A 230 14.28 8.48 4.02
N ALA A 231 13.94 8.75 5.29
CA ALA A 231 14.12 7.78 6.38
C ALA A 231 12.90 6.90 6.62
N CYS A 232 11.72 7.49 6.63
CA CYS A 232 10.50 6.83 7.10
C CYS A 232 9.31 6.98 6.14
N SER A 233 9.54 7.52 4.94
CA SER A 233 8.55 7.71 3.88
C SER A 233 7.30 8.52 4.25
N THR A 234 7.26 9.18 5.42
CA THR A 234 6.15 10.07 5.78
C THR A 234 6.02 11.19 4.74
N GLU A 235 4.79 11.47 4.33
CA GLU A 235 4.46 12.61 3.50
C GLU A 235 4.66 13.92 4.27
N LEU A 236 5.43 14.84 3.68
CA LEU A 236 5.77 16.14 4.24
C LEU A 236 5.50 17.22 3.20
N GLU A 237 5.08 18.41 3.61
CA GLU A 237 4.93 19.51 2.67
C GLU A 237 6.28 20.02 2.18
N VAL A 238 6.31 20.57 0.97
CA VAL A 238 7.50 21.20 0.41
C VAL A 238 7.81 22.46 1.23
N GLY A 239 8.99 22.47 1.87
CA GLY A 239 9.45 23.55 2.77
C GLY A 239 9.66 23.11 4.23
N TRP A 240 9.25 21.90 4.61
CA TRP A 240 9.43 21.39 5.98
C TRP A 240 10.85 20.89 6.25
N HIS A 241 11.65 21.63 7.00
CA HIS A 241 13.05 21.27 7.27
C HIS A 241 13.25 19.98 8.07
N TYR A 242 12.23 19.45 8.74
CA TYR A 242 12.32 18.20 9.50
C TYR A 242 11.07 17.32 9.30
N CYS A 243 11.27 16.01 9.36
CA CYS A 243 10.17 15.05 9.33
C CYS A 243 9.44 14.99 10.69
N ILE A 244 8.11 15.10 10.68
CA ILE A 244 7.29 14.97 11.89
C ILE A 244 7.32 13.58 12.54
N THR A 245 7.58 12.52 11.78
CA THR A 245 7.54 11.15 12.30
C THR A 245 8.90 10.70 12.84
N CYS A 246 9.99 10.96 12.11
CA CYS A 246 11.32 10.45 12.49
C CYS A 246 12.32 11.54 12.91
N GLY A 247 11.94 12.82 12.87
CA GLY A 247 12.80 13.95 13.26
C GLY A 247 13.98 14.23 12.32
N ARG A 248 14.11 13.49 11.21
CA ARG A 248 15.21 13.67 10.25
C ARG A 248 15.10 15.02 9.54
N ALA A 249 16.24 15.71 9.40
CA ALA A 249 16.37 16.92 8.60
C ALA A 249 16.16 16.64 7.10
N MET A 250 15.48 17.55 6.42
CA MET A 250 15.20 17.52 4.99
C MET A 250 15.96 18.68 4.35
N ASP A 251 17.07 18.40 3.66
CA ASP A 251 17.87 19.43 3.02
C ASP A 251 17.08 20.07 1.85
N ASP A 252 16.94 21.40 1.86
CA ASP A 252 16.45 22.21 0.73
C ASP A 252 17.60 22.65 -0.21
N ALA A 253 18.77 22.02 -0.10
CA ALA A 253 20.00 22.40 -0.78
C ALA A 253 20.06 21.91 -2.25
N ALA A 254 19.12 22.34 -3.08
CA ALA A 254 19.22 22.21 -4.54
C ALA A 254 18.49 23.33 -5.31
N LEU A 255 18.35 24.52 -4.73
CA LEU A 255 17.87 25.73 -5.42
C LEU A 255 18.83 26.88 -5.13
N GLY A 256 20.04 26.85 -5.70
CA GLY A 256 20.97 27.95 -5.46
C GLY A 256 22.40 27.82 -5.97
N THR A 257 22.64 27.30 -7.18
CA THR A 257 23.94 27.54 -7.86
C THR A 257 23.71 27.74 -9.35
N GLY A 258 23.53 28.99 -9.75
CA GLY A 258 23.36 29.40 -11.14
C GLY A 258 23.46 30.92 -11.30
N ALA A 259 24.47 31.54 -10.69
CA ALA A 259 24.87 32.92 -10.99
C ALA A 259 26.34 33.14 -10.58
N ARG A 260 27.24 33.04 -11.57
CA ARG A 260 28.43 33.89 -11.74
C ARG A 260 28.96 33.69 -13.15
#